data_AF-A0A6N1BN55-F1
#
_entry.id   AF-A0A6N1BN55-F1
#
_cell.length_a   1.000
_cell.length_b   1.000
_cell.length_c   1.000
_cell.angle_alpha   90.00
_cell.angle_beta   90.00
_cell.angle_gamma   90.00
#
_symmetry.space_group_name_H-M   'P 1'
#
loop_
_entity.id
_entity.type
_entity.pdbx_description
1 polymer ?
#
loop_
_entity_poly.entity_id
_entity_poly.type
_entity_poly.pdbx_seq_one_letter_code
_entity_poly.pdbx_strand_id
1 'polypeptide(L)'
;MSEAVSYLCTLPWAGTSLAYHVSVNFAGSGECDCVRFTSFVGVGRRSFTIRAGAGADVRTLTRDGEALCRMAIGQALRDALHDKTLAGDHRLDALAAPWQGELRPVRSRDASRPARSRLQSFGV
;
A
#
# COMPACT_ATOMS: atom_id res chain seq x y z
N MET A 1 0.48 17.20 -7.51
CA MET A 1 -0.11 16.52 -6.34
C MET A 1 0.11 15.04 -6.56
N SER A 2 0.91 14.38 -5.72
CA SER A 2 1.09 12.92 -5.82
C SER A 2 -0.16 12.25 -5.29
N GLU A 3 -0.92 11.62 -6.17
CA GLU A 3 -2.06 10.78 -5.82
C GLU A 3 -1.50 9.49 -5.23
N ALA A 4 -1.66 9.29 -3.91
CA ALA A 4 -1.25 8.05 -3.27
C ALA A 4 -2.47 7.15 -3.10
N VAL A 5 -2.37 5.91 -3.57
CA VAL A 5 -3.43 4.91 -3.41
C VAL A 5 -3.04 3.98 -2.26
N SER A 6 -4.00 3.61 -1.42
CA SER A 6 -3.74 2.79 -0.23
C SER A 6 -4.73 1.66 -0.09
N TYR A 7 -4.26 0.52 0.42
CA TYR A 7 -5.03 -0.71 0.60
C TYR A 7 -4.73 -1.35 1.95
N LEU A 8 -5.66 -2.17 2.42
CA LEU A 8 -5.47 -3.09 3.53
C LEU A 8 -5.47 -4.51 3.01
N CYS A 9 -4.53 -5.31 3.51
CA CYS A 9 -4.49 -6.74 3.29
C CYS A 9 -4.08 -7.47 4.57
N THR A 10 -4.34 -8.77 4.61
CA THR A 10 -3.90 -9.65 5.70
C THR A 10 -2.99 -10.71 5.12
N LEU A 11 -1.75 -10.76 5.61
CA LEU A 11 -0.72 -11.67 5.12
C LEU A 11 -0.39 -12.73 6.18
N PRO A 12 -0.05 -13.96 5.77
CA PRO A 12 0.41 -14.99 6.71
C PRO A 12 1.73 -14.57 7.37
N TRP A 13 1.86 -14.82 8.67
CA TRP A 13 3.06 -14.52 9.44
C TRP A 13 3.23 -15.46 10.64
N ALA A 14 4.35 -16.20 10.70
CA ALA A 14 4.74 -17.04 11.85
C ALA A 14 3.62 -17.95 12.40
N GLY A 15 2.84 -18.59 11.51
CA GLY A 15 1.69 -19.45 11.89
C GLY A 15 0.42 -18.69 12.27
N THR A 16 0.42 -17.36 12.16
CA THR A 16 -0.72 -16.46 12.37
C THR A 16 -0.98 -15.63 11.11
N SER A 17 -1.79 -14.59 11.24
CA SER A 17 -2.03 -13.61 10.19
C SER A 17 -1.77 -12.20 10.70
N LEU A 18 -1.21 -11.34 9.86
CA LEU A 18 -0.86 -9.97 10.20
C LEU A 18 -1.45 -9.00 9.18
N ALA A 19 -2.18 -8.00 9.67
CA ALA A 19 -2.74 -6.95 8.84
C ALA A 19 -1.65 -5.95 8.43
N TYR A 20 -1.68 -5.57 7.16
CA TYR A 20 -0.82 -4.56 6.56
C TYR A 20 -1.67 -3.47 5.91
N HIS A 21 -1.26 -2.24 6.17
CA HIS A 21 -1.56 -1.10 5.32
C HIS A 21 -0.48 -1.00 4.24
N VAL A 22 -0.89 -1.03 2.97
CA VAL A 22 -0.01 -0.95 1.81
C VAL A 22 -0.33 0.33 1.06
N SER A 23 0.64 1.23 0.93
CA SER A 23 0.48 2.47 0.16
C SER A 23 1.39 2.49 -1.05
N VAL A 24 0.84 2.87 -2.20
CA VAL A 24 1.56 3.09 -3.45
C VAL A 24 1.73 4.59 -3.64
N ASN A 25 2.97 5.03 -3.75
CA ASN A 25 3.31 6.42 -4.04
C ASN A 25 3.71 6.54 -5.50
N PHE A 26 3.15 7.53 -6.17
CA PHE A 26 3.47 7.87 -7.55
C PHE A 26 4.28 9.17 -7.58
N ALA A 27 5.33 9.18 -8.41
CA ALA A 27 6.08 10.37 -8.75
C ALA A 27 5.19 11.36 -9.53
N GLY A 28 5.59 12.63 -9.62
CA GLY A 28 4.85 13.65 -10.37
C GLY A 28 4.63 13.33 -11.86
N SER A 29 5.41 12.39 -12.42
CA SER A 29 5.27 11.83 -13.77
C SER A 29 4.14 10.80 -13.90
N GLY A 30 3.54 10.35 -12.79
CA GLY A 30 2.57 9.25 -12.74
C GLY A 30 3.21 7.86 -12.74
N GLU A 31 4.53 7.76 -12.67
CA GLU A 31 5.25 6.50 -12.48
C GLU A 31 5.22 6.09 -11.01
N CYS A 32 5.13 4.80 -10.71
CA CYS A 32 5.29 4.31 -9.35
C CYS A 32 6.70 4.66 -8.84
N ASP A 33 6.78 5.27 -7.66
CA ASP A 33 8.04 5.52 -6.96
C ASP A 33 8.33 4.40 -5.95
N CYS A 34 7.36 4.11 -5.09
CA CYS A 34 7.49 3.03 -4.12
C CYS A 34 6.15 2.49 -3.61
N VAL A 35 6.20 1.25 -3.13
CA VAL A 35 5.14 0.60 -2.36
C VAL A 35 5.62 0.41 -0.94
N ARG A 36 4.90 0.96 0.04
CA ARG A 36 5.24 0.90 1.46
C ARG A 36 4.28 0.00 2.20
N PHE A 37 4.83 -0.90 2.98
CA PHE A 37 4.10 -1.80 3.87
C PHE A 37 4.24 -1.29 5.29
N THR A 38 3.13 -1.19 6.01
CA THR A 38 3.11 -0.85 7.44
C THR A 38 2.14 -1.76 8.17
N SER A 39 2.63 -2.49 9.17
CA SER A 39 1.78 -3.18 10.13
C SER A 39 1.77 -2.42 11.46
N PHE A 40 0.57 -2.20 12.01
CA PHE A 40 0.36 -1.45 13.26
C PHE A 40 0.02 -2.37 14.46
N VAL A 41 -0.01 -3.68 14.28
CA VAL A 41 -0.58 -4.61 15.28
C VAL A 41 0.52 -5.19 16.19
N GLY A 42 0.49 -4.80 17.47
CA GLY A 42 1.22 -5.45 18.58
C GLY A 42 2.73 -5.63 18.36
N VAL A 43 3.25 -6.78 18.79
CA VAL A 43 4.67 -7.20 18.62
C VAL A 43 5.07 -7.32 17.13
N GLY A 44 4.09 -7.35 16.23
CA GLY A 44 4.29 -7.41 14.78
C GLY A 44 4.58 -6.07 14.11
N ARG A 45 4.63 -4.95 14.84
CA ARG A 45 4.82 -3.60 14.28
C ARG A 45 6.08 -3.53 13.44
N ARG A 46 5.90 -3.32 12.14
CA ARG A 46 7.01 -3.24 11.19
C ARG A 46 6.60 -2.46 9.96
N SER A 47 7.60 -1.90 9.31
CA SER A 47 7.42 -1.27 8.01
C SER A 47 8.61 -1.58 7.14
N PHE A 48 8.36 -1.76 5.85
CA PHE A 48 9.40 -1.89 4.85
C PHE A 48 8.89 -1.28 3.54
N THR A 49 9.82 -0.92 2.66
CA THR A 49 9.50 -0.26 1.40
C THR A 49 10.07 -1.06 0.24
N ILE A 50 9.29 -1.18 -0.82
CA ILE A 50 9.71 -1.73 -2.11
C ILE A 50 9.69 -0.57 -3.11
N ARG A 51 10.86 -0.11 -3.55
CA ARG A 51 11.00 0.95 -4.56
C ARG A 51 10.86 0.40 -5.97
N ALA A 52 10.18 1.15 -6.82
CA ALA A 52 10.25 0.93 -8.25
C ALA A 52 11.68 1.13 -8.71
N GLY A 53 12.25 0.14 -9.38
CA GLY A 53 13.60 0.26 -9.92
C GLY A 53 13.63 1.19 -11.12
N ALA A 54 14.74 1.93 -11.31
CA ALA A 54 15.04 2.56 -12.59
C ALA A 54 15.31 1.46 -13.63
N GLY A 55 14.29 1.07 -14.37
CA GLY A 55 14.33 0.03 -15.40
C GLY A 55 13.04 0.02 -16.21
N ALA A 56 13.15 -0.18 -17.52
CA ALA A 56 12.01 -0.08 -18.44
C ALA A 56 10.85 -1.01 -18.07
N ASP A 57 11.13 -2.19 -17.52
CA ASP A 57 10.11 -3.19 -17.19
C ASP A 57 9.16 -2.70 -16.10
N VAL A 58 9.68 -2.03 -15.05
CA VAL A 58 8.85 -1.46 -13.97
C VAL A 58 8.14 -0.18 -14.41
N ARG A 59 8.73 0.61 -15.30
CA ARG A 59 8.08 1.81 -15.86
C ARG A 59 6.90 1.45 -16.76
N THR A 60 6.91 0.24 -17.30
CA THR A 60 5.80 -0.33 -18.11
C THR A 60 4.74 -0.99 -17.22
N LEU A 61 5.06 -1.29 -15.96
CA LEU A 61 4.07 -1.72 -14.97
C LEU A 61 3.14 -0.55 -14.68
N THR A 62 1.98 -0.63 -15.34
CA THR A 62 0.69 -0.01 -15.09
C THR A 62 0.64 1.16 -14.10
N ARG A 63 -0.06 2.25 -14.48
CA ARG A 63 -0.54 3.26 -13.51
C ARG A 63 -1.59 2.71 -12.53
N ASP A 64 -1.81 1.40 -12.52
CA ASP A 64 -2.81 0.74 -11.70
C ASP A 64 -2.18 0.41 -10.33
N GLY A 65 -2.56 1.21 -9.33
CA GLY A 65 -2.12 1.02 -7.95
C GLY A 65 -2.49 -0.34 -7.37
N GLU A 66 -3.58 -0.98 -7.81
CA GLU A 66 -3.95 -2.30 -7.32
C GLU A 66 -3.01 -3.37 -7.87
N ALA A 67 -2.73 -3.34 -9.18
CA ALA A 67 -1.80 -4.26 -9.81
C ALA A 67 -0.39 -4.17 -9.19
N LEU A 68 0.10 -2.95 -8.96
CA LEU A 68 1.37 -2.70 -8.27
C LEU A 68 1.38 -3.25 -6.84
N CYS A 69 0.30 -3.03 -6.08
CA CYS A 69 0.13 -3.62 -4.75
C CYS A 69 0.19 -5.15 -4.79
N ARG A 70 -0.53 -5.79 -5.71
CA ARG A 70 -0.57 -7.25 -5.83
C ARG A 70 0.81 -7.83 -6.13
N MET A 71 1.56 -7.24 -7.05
CA MET A 71 2.93 -7.67 -7.36
C MET A 71 3.86 -7.49 -6.16
N ALA A 72 3.82 -6.31 -5.51
CA ALA A 72 4.63 -6.02 -4.35
C ALA A 72 4.34 -6.97 -3.17
N ILE A 73 3.07 -7.33 -2.95
CA ILE A 73 2.67 -8.32 -1.93
C ILE A 73 3.21 -9.71 -2.29
N GLY A 74 3.08 -10.13 -3.56
CA GLY A 74 3.60 -11.41 -4.03
C GLY A 74 5.10 -11.53 -3.80
N GLN A 75 5.85 -10.47 -4.12
CA GLN A 75 7.28 -10.38 -3.82
C GLN A 75 7.56 -10.43 -2.30
N ALA A 76 6.81 -9.67 -1.49
CA ALA A 76 7.01 -9.61 -0.05
C ALA A 76 6.83 -10.97 0.63
N LEU A 77 5.88 -11.79 0.13
CA LEU A 77 5.66 -13.15 0.60
C LEU A 77 6.76 -14.10 0.13
N ARG A 78 7.11 -14.06 -1.17
CA ARG A 78 8.15 -14.91 -1.76
C ARG A 78 9.51 -14.71 -1.09
N ASP A 79 9.89 -13.46 -0.87
CA ASP A 79 11.22 -13.10 -0.37
C ASP A 79 11.27 -12.95 1.17
N ALA A 80 10.14 -13.21 1.84
CA ALA A 80 9.92 -13.02 3.27
C ALA A 80 10.37 -11.63 3.78
N LEU A 81 10.03 -10.57 3.02
CA LEU A 81 10.52 -9.21 3.30
C LEU A 81 10.04 -8.65 4.65
N HIS A 82 8.94 -9.20 5.16
CA HIS A 82 8.44 -8.87 6.49
C HIS A 82 9.45 -9.20 7.61
N ASP A 83 10.37 -10.15 7.42
CA ASP A 83 11.42 -10.48 8.39
C ASP A 83 12.72 -9.71 8.15
N LYS A 84 12.80 -8.95 7.04
CA LYS A 84 13.97 -8.18 6.60
C LYS A 84 13.79 -6.68 6.73
N THR A 85 12.92 -6.23 7.65
CA THR A 85 12.54 -4.81 7.77
C THR A 85 13.69 -3.85 8.11
N LEU A 86 14.82 -4.36 8.61
CA LEU A 86 16.04 -3.60 8.87
C LEU A 86 17.02 -3.56 7.70
N ALA A 87 16.75 -4.31 6.62
CA ALA A 87 17.66 -4.42 5.47
C ALA A 87 17.59 -3.22 4.50
N GLY A 88 16.79 -2.19 4.81
CA GLY A 88 16.60 -1.01 3.98
C GLY A 88 15.49 -1.20 2.93
N ASP A 89 15.58 -0.42 1.86
CA ASP A 89 14.58 -0.44 0.79
C ASP A 89 14.86 -1.58 -0.21
N HIS A 90 13.82 -2.32 -0.59
CA HIS A 90 13.90 -3.39 -1.57
C HIS A 90 13.56 -2.88 -2.97
N ARG A 91 13.99 -3.57 -4.03
CA ARG A 91 13.65 -3.22 -5.41
C ARG A 91 12.47 -4.07 -5.89
N LEU A 92 11.49 -3.44 -6.53
CA LEU A 92 10.35 -4.11 -7.13
C LEU A 92 10.82 -5.03 -8.25
N ASP A 93 10.44 -6.30 -8.15
CA ASP A 93 10.69 -7.32 -9.15
C ASP A 93 9.48 -7.41 -10.09
N ALA A 94 9.67 -7.03 -11.35
CA ALA A 94 8.63 -7.06 -12.37
C ALA A 94 8.15 -8.49 -12.72
N LEU A 95 8.93 -9.52 -12.33
CA LEU A 95 8.58 -10.93 -12.53
C LEU A 95 7.90 -11.55 -11.31
N ALA A 96 7.65 -10.76 -10.26
CA ALA A 96 6.91 -11.24 -9.10
C ALA A 96 5.47 -11.59 -9.48
N ALA A 97 5.06 -12.82 -9.18
CA ALA A 97 3.68 -13.26 -9.39
C ALA A 97 2.71 -12.39 -8.56
N PRO A 98 1.64 -11.83 -9.17
CA PRO A 98 0.66 -11.06 -8.43
C PRO A 98 -0.02 -11.87 -7.33
N TRP A 99 -0.16 -11.28 -6.14
CA TRP A 99 -0.90 -11.91 -5.06
C TRP A 99 -2.42 -11.85 -5.31
N GLN A 100 -3.07 -13.00 -5.15
CA GLN A 100 -4.50 -13.19 -5.46
C GLN A 100 -5.42 -13.08 -4.24
N GLY A 101 -4.89 -12.69 -3.08
CA GLY A 101 -5.69 -12.52 -1.87
C GLY A 101 -6.54 -11.25 -1.88
N GLU A 102 -7.25 -11.04 -0.77
CA GLU A 102 -8.16 -9.91 -0.58
C GLU A 102 -7.38 -8.61 -0.36
N LEU A 103 -7.65 -7.63 -1.22
CA LEU A 103 -7.17 -6.24 -1.12
C LEU A 103 -8.37 -5.32 -0.90
N ARG A 104 -8.39 -4.63 0.25
CA ARG A 104 -9.46 -3.67 0.58
C ARG A 104 -8.95 -2.25 0.34
N PRO A 105 -9.54 -1.48 -0.59
CA PRO A 105 -9.11 -0.10 -0.80
C PRO A 105 -9.41 0.74 0.45
N VAL A 106 -8.41 1.48 0.92
CA VAL A 106 -8.58 2.50 1.95
C VAL A 106 -9.06 3.74 1.23
N ARG A 107 -10.37 4.02 1.30
CA ARG A 107 -10.90 5.26 0.71
C ARG A 107 -10.19 6.44 1.38
N SER A 108 -9.42 7.19 0.60
CA SER A 108 -8.90 8.49 1.04
C SER A 108 -10.12 9.35 1.38
N ARG A 109 -10.11 9.95 2.56
CA ARG A 109 -11.25 10.67 3.12
C ARG A 109 -11.36 12.05 2.48
N ASP A 110 -11.65 12.12 1.18
CA ASP A 110 -12.09 13.35 0.53
C ASP A 110 -13.34 13.07 -0.31
N ALA A 111 -14.34 13.94 -0.13
CA ALA A 111 -15.71 13.90 -0.65
C ALA A 111 -16.68 12.89 0.00
N SER A 112 -17.20 13.23 1.17
CA SER A 112 -18.61 13.01 1.64
C SER A 112 -18.70 12.95 3.16
N ARG A 113 -18.26 14.00 3.87
CA ARG A 113 -18.87 14.28 5.16
C ARG A 113 -19.98 15.28 4.86
N PRO A 114 -21.28 14.94 4.96
CA PRO A 114 -22.28 15.99 5.00
C PRO A 114 -21.88 16.90 6.15
N ALA A 115 -21.65 18.18 5.85
CA ALA A 115 -21.53 19.20 6.88
C ALA A 115 -22.77 19.05 7.75
N ARG A 116 -22.62 18.68 9.03
CA ARG A 116 -23.71 18.85 9.99
C ARG A 116 -23.94 20.35 10.04
N SER A 117 -24.90 20.84 9.27
CA SER A 117 -25.53 22.12 9.50
C SER A 117 -26.10 22.05 10.92
N ARG A 118 -25.36 22.65 11.86
CA ARG A 118 -25.96 23.09 13.12
C ARG A 118 -27.00 24.12 12.74
N LEU A 119 -28.25 23.67 12.58
CA LEU A 119 -29.39 24.57 12.54
C LEU A 119 -29.45 25.22 13.92
N GLN A 120 -28.92 26.43 14.03
CA GLN A 120 -29.15 27.27 15.20
C GLN A 120 -30.63 27.65 15.16
N SER A 121 -31.40 27.06 16.07
CA SER A 121 -32.75 27.51 16.37
C SER A 121 -32.64 28.88 17.03
N PHE A 122 -32.96 29.94 16.29
CA PHE A 122 -33.30 31.23 16.89
C PHE A 122 -34.76 31.14 17.32
N GLY A 123 -34.98 30.97 18.62
CA GLY A 123 -36.30 31.17 19.23
C GLY A 123 -36.62 32.66 19.23
N VAL A 124 -37.83 32.99 18.75
CA VAL A 124 -38.55 34.24 19.03
C VAL A 124 -39.52 33.96 20.16
#